data_AF-A0A924A1P8-F1
#
_entry.id   AF-A0A924A1P8-F1
#
_cell.length_a   1.000
_cell.length_b   1.000
_cell.length_c   1.000
_cell.angle_alpha   90.00
_cell.angle_beta   90.00
_cell.angle_gamma   90.00
#
_symmetry.space_group_name_H-M   'P 1'
#
loop_
_entity.id
_entity.type
_entity.pdbx_description
1 polymer ?
#
loop_
_entity_poly.entity_id
_entity_poly.type
_entity_poly.pdbx_seq_one_letter_code
_entity_poly.pdbx_strand_id
1 'polypeptide(L)'
;MNLSNMNLAELRDLEEKTRHEIKKREIEEMVRAREEILSIAQKLGVPLKDILGVQVRAKSAKPAAVYQHPENAELSWSGRGRKPGWVKQWVDGGQPLEGLRSA
;
A
#
# COMPACT_ATOMS: atom_id res chain seq x y z
N MET A 1 6.13 -12.65 -40.84
CA MET A 1 5.88 -11.20 -40.98
C MET A 1 6.98 -10.63 -41.87
N ASN A 2 6.65 -10.03 -43.01
CA ASN A 2 7.65 -9.49 -43.94
C ASN A 2 7.92 -8.02 -43.63
N LEU A 3 8.99 -7.76 -42.87
CA LEU A 3 9.44 -6.41 -42.51
C LEU A 3 9.94 -5.61 -43.72
N SER A 4 10.37 -6.29 -44.78
CA SER A 4 10.96 -5.70 -45.98
C SER A 4 9.98 -4.85 -46.82
N ASN A 5 8.67 -5.02 -46.64
CA ASN A 5 7.64 -4.27 -47.39
C ASN A 5 7.02 -3.13 -46.57
N MET A 6 7.43 -2.94 -45.32
CA MET A 6 6.86 -1.92 -44.43
C MET A 6 7.61 -0.61 -44.57
N ASN A 7 6.89 0.51 -44.53
CA ASN A 7 7.50 1.82 -44.50
C ASN A 7 8.02 2.17 -43.09
N LEU A 8 8.83 3.23 -42.98
CA LEU A 8 9.50 3.60 -41.72
C LEU A 8 8.50 3.93 -40.58
N ALA A 9 7.33 4.49 -40.90
CA ALA A 9 6.29 4.77 -39.91
C ALA A 9 5.63 3.49 -39.40
N GLU A 10 5.35 2.54 -40.29
CA GLU A 10 4.80 1.21 -39.94
C GLU A 10 5.79 0.38 -39.11
N LEU A 11 7.09 0.46 -39.43
CA LEU A 11 8.14 -0.20 -38.65
C LEU A 11 8.25 0.37 -37.24
N ARG A 12 8.10 1.69 -37.06
CA ARG A 12 8.08 2.34 -35.74
C ARG A 12 6.85 1.97 -34.92
N ASP A 13 5.67 1.97 -35.54
CA ASP A 13 4.44 1.52 -34.89
C ASP A 13 4.54 0.05 -34.46
N LEU A 14 5.12 -0.81 -35.30
CA LEU A 14 5.37 -2.21 -34.95
C LEU A 14 6.38 -2.35 -33.82
N GLU A 15 7.45 -1.55 -33.79
CA GLU A 15 8.41 -1.52 -32.69
C GLU A 15 7.71 -1.16 -31.37
N GLU A 16 6.88 -0.13 -31.37
CA GLU A 16 6.15 0.30 -30.17
C GLU A 16 5.18 -0.78 -29.68
N LYS A 17 4.39 -1.37 -30.59
CA LYS A 17 3.49 -2.47 -30.27
C LYS A 17 4.23 -3.67 -29.71
N THR A 18 5.37 -4.01 -30.31
CA THR A 18 6.22 -5.11 -29.85
C THR A 18 6.77 -4.82 -28.46
N ARG A 19 7.26 -3.60 -28.19
CA ARG A 19 7.72 -3.20 -26.85
C ARG A 19 6.60 -3.28 -25.82
N HIS A 20 5.39 -2.85 -26.16
CA HIS A 20 4.23 -2.97 -25.27
C HIS A 20 3.87 -4.42 -24.98
N GLU A 21 3.83 -5.27 -26.01
CA GLU A 21 3.53 -6.69 -25.86
C GLU A 21 4.61 -7.43 -25.04
N ILE A 22 5.89 -7.09 -25.22
CA ILE A 22 6.99 -7.61 -24.40
C ILE A 22 6.75 -7.27 -22.92
N LYS A 23 6.55 -5.99 -22.60
CA LYS A 23 6.30 -5.56 -21.22
C LYS A 23 5.07 -6.24 -20.61
N LYS A 24 4.00 -6.36 -21.39
CA LYS A 24 2.78 -7.04 -20.95
C LYS A 24 3.06 -8.50 -20.60
N ARG A 25 3.77 -9.22 -21.46
CA ARG A 25 4.13 -10.63 -21.23
C ARG A 25 5.08 -10.80 -20.05
N GLU A 26 6.05 -9.89 -19.87
CA GLU A 26 6.92 -9.90 -18.70
C GLU A 26 6.12 -9.76 -17.40
N ILE A 27 5.12 -8.88 -17.36
CA ILE A 27 4.23 -8.72 -16.21
C ILE A 27 3.40 -9.99 -16.00
N GLU A 28 2.83 -10.56 -17.06
CA GLU A 28 2.03 -11.79 -16.98
C GLU A 28 2.88 -12.99 -16.50
N GLU A 29 4.10 -13.15 -16.99
CA GLU A 29 5.05 -14.17 -16.55
C GLU A 29 5.44 -13.98 -15.09
N MET A 30 5.72 -12.74 -14.66
CA MET A 30 6.01 -12.41 -13.27
C MET A 30 4.84 -12.74 -12.33
N VAL A 31 3.61 -12.44 -12.75
CA VAL A 31 2.40 -12.80 -11.99
C VAL A 31 2.26 -14.32 -11.91
N ARG A 32 2.41 -15.04 -13.03
CA ARG A 32 2.34 -16.50 -13.06
C ARG A 32 3.39 -17.15 -12.16
N ALA A 33 4.64 -16.68 -12.25
CA ALA A 33 5.73 -17.17 -11.39
C ALA A 33 5.40 -16.94 -9.91
N ARG A 34 4.84 -15.78 -9.56
CA ARG A 34 4.40 -15.48 -8.19
C ARG A 34 3.30 -16.43 -7.72
N GLU A 35 2.29 -16.69 -8.55
CA GLU A 35 1.21 -17.63 -8.24
C GLU A 35 1.72 -19.05 -8.03
N GLU A 36 2.66 -19.50 -8.87
CA GLU A 36 3.27 -20.82 -8.75
C GLU A 36 4.08 -20.95 -7.45
N ILE A 37 4.89 -19.95 -7.12
CA ILE A 37 5.62 -19.89 -5.86
C ILE A 37 4.65 -19.92 -4.67
N LEU A 38 3.56 -19.15 -4.73
CA LEU A 38 2.54 -19.15 -3.67
C LEU A 38 1.84 -20.51 -3.54
N SER A 39 1.52 -21.17 -4.66
CA SER A 39 0.92 -22.51 -4.68
C SER A 39 1.84 -23.54 -4.04
N ILE A 40 3.13 -23.50 -4.36
CA ILE A 40 4.15 -24.35 -3.74
C ILE A 40 4.23 -24.08 -2.23
N ALA A 41 4.29 -22.80 -1.83
CA ALA A 41 4.33 -22.39 -0.43
C ALA A 41 3.10 -22.91 0.36
N GLN A 42 1.91 -22.78 -0.21
CA GLN A 42 0.66 -23.28 0.38
C GLN A 42 0.66 -24.81 0.52
N LYS A 43 1.11 -25.56 -0.50
CA LYS A 43 1.21 -27.02 -0.44
C LYS A 43 2.12 -27.51 0.67
N LEU A 44 3.20 -26.78 0.93
CA LEU A 44 4.16 -27.10 1.99
C LEU A 44 3.71 -26.57 3.37
N GLY A 45 2.64 -25.78 3.44
CA GLY A 45 2.17 -25.15 4.67
C GLY A 45 3.14 -24.09 5.22
N VAL A 46 4.07 -23.59 4.40
CA VAL A 46 5.08 -22.60 4.79
C VAL A 46 4.68 -21.24 4.22
N PRO A 47 4.62 -20.17 5.04
CA PRO A 47 4.27 -18.86 4.51
C PRO A 47 5.44 -18.31 3.68
N LEU A 48 5.13 -17.68 2.54
CA LEU A 48 6.12 -17.20 1.57
C LEU A 48 7.24 -16.33 2.17
N LYS A 49 6.93 -15.56 3.22
CA LYS A 49 7.89 -14.73 3.97
C LYS A 49 9.04 -15.55 4.61
N ASP A 50 8.76 -16.79 5.01
CA ASP A 50 9.75 -17.67 5.64
C ASP A 50 10.62 -18.35 4.57
N ILE A 51 10.08 -18.59 3.36
CA ILE A 51 10.81 -19.13 2.20
C ILE A 51 11.78 -18.11 1.63
N LEU A 52 11.35 -16.85 1.53
CA LEU A 52 12.17 -15.77 0.96
C LEU A 52 13.32 -15.36 1.90
N GLY A 53 13.37 -15.84 3.15
CA GLY A 53 14.37 -15.44 4.14
C GLY A 53 14.33 -13.95 4.50
N VAL A 54 13.38 -13.20 3.94
CA VAL A 54 13.16 -11.79 4.22
C VAL A 54 12.23 -11.73 5.43
N GLN A 55 12.82 -11.53 6.61
CA GLN A 55 12.10 -10.97 7.72
C GLN A 55 11.60 -9.57 7.31
N VAL A 56 10.43 -9.50 6.69
CA VAL A 56 9.67 -8.26 6.60
C VAL A 56 9.31 -7.96 8.05
N ARG A 57 10.13 -7.15 8.73
CA ARG A 57 9.76 -6.54 10.01
C ARG A 57 8.49 -5.76 9.72
N ALA A 58 7.34 -6.36 10.00
CA ALA A 58 6.09 -5.66 10.04
C ALA A 58 6.31 -4.51 11.03
N LYS A 59 6.38 -3.27 10.53
CA LYS A 59 6.24 -2.11 11.39
C LYS A 59 4.82 -2.18 11.92
N SER A 60 4.64 -2.81 13.07
CA SER A 60 3.45 -2.67 13.89
C SER A 60 3.36 -1.19 14.26
N ALA A 61 2.76 -0.40 13.39
CA ALA A 61 2.29 0.93 13.73
C ALA A 61 1.22 0.69 14.78
N LYS A 62 1.57 0.90 16.05
CA LYS A 62 0.57 1.05 17.11
C LYS A 62 -0.49 2.02 16.57
N PRO A 63 -1.80 1.71 16.70
CA PRO A 63 -2.83 2.65 16.27
C PRO A 63 -2.54 3.99 16.92
N ALA A 64 -2.42 5.04 16.11
CA ALA A 64 -2.20 6.38 16.63
C ALA A 64 -3.40 6.69 17.51
N ALA A 65 -3.17 7.02 18.79
CA ALA A 65 -4.25 7.36 19.70
C ALA A 65 -5.07 8.51 19.08
N VAL A 66 -6.33 8.23 18.77
CA VAL A 66 -7.28 9.22 18.28
C VAL A 66 -7.93 9.83 19.52
N TYR A 67 -7.95 11.15 19.60
CA TYR A 67 -8.70 11.89 20.61
C TYR A 67 -10.03 12.32 20.00
N GLN A 68 -11.15 12.08 20.67
CA GLN A 68 -12.50 12.40 20.21
C GLN A 68 -13.14 13.44 21.13
N HIS A 69 -13.92 14.37 20.55
CA HIS A 69 -14.66 15.36 21.32
C HIS A 69 -15.79 14.69 22.13
N PRO A 70 -15.98 15.02 23.42
CA PRO A 70 -16.94 14.36 24.31
C PRO A 70 -18.39 14.55 23.85
N GLU A 71 -18.70 15.73 23.29
CA GLU A 71 -20.06 16.07 22.83
C GLU A 71 -20.28 15.86 21.33
N ASN A 72 -19.22 15.64 20.55
CA ASN A 72 -19.32 15.53 19.09
C ASN A 72 -18.38 14.45 18.54
N ALA A 73 -18.94 13.26 18.30
CA ALA A 73 -18.19 12.11 17.82
C ALA A 73 -17.56 12.29 16.42
N GLU A 74 -17.99 13.29 15.64
CA GLU A 74 -17.42 13.60 14.33
C GLU A 74 -16.07 14.34 14.43
N LEU A 75 -15.82 15.01 15.57
CA LEU A 75 -14.58 15.74 15.80
C LEU A 75 -13.54 14.82 16.45
N SER A 76 -12.56 14.40 15.66
CA SER A 76 -11.44 13.58 16.11
C SER A 76 -10.09 14.19 15.74
N TRP A 77 -9.08 13.92 16.57
CA TRP A 77 -7.71 14.40 16.40
C TRP A 77 -6.73 13.26 16.61
N SER A 78 -5.91 12.96 15.61
CA SER A 78 -4.97 11.82 15.63
C SER A 78 -3.74 12.00 16.53
N GLY A 79 -3.71 13.04 17.37
CA GLY A 79 -2.56 13.41 18.20
C GLY A 79 -1.37 13.96 17.42
N ARG A 80 -1.47 14.03 16.07
CA ARG A 80 -0.43 14.56 15.18
C ARG A 80 -0.86 15.90 14.58
N GLY A 81 0.07 16.85 14.50
CA GLY A 81 -0.18 18.17 13.92
C GLY A 81 -0.77 19.20 14.89
N ARG A 82 -1.33 20.29 14.36
CA ARG A 82 -1.89 21.39 15.17
C ARG A 82 -3.09 20.90 15.99
N LYS A 83 -3.08 21.22 17.29
CA LYS A 83 -4.18 20.92 18.22
C LYS A 83 -5.43 21.69 17.79
N PRO A 84 -6.58 21.01 17.61
CA PRO A 84 -7.86 21.68 17.41
C PRO A 84 -8.25 22.58 18.59
N GLY A 85 -9.08 23.60 18.32
CA GLY A 85 -9.51 24.57 19.34
C GLY A 85 -10.23 23.94 20.53
N TRP A 86 -10.98 22.87 20.32
CA TRP A 86 -11.66 22.13 21.38
C TRP A 86 -10.69 21.34 22.28
N VAL A 87 -9.65 20.73 21.70
CA VAL A 87 -8.58 20.09 22.47
C VAL A 87 -7.86 21.12 23.33
N LYS A 88 -7.62 22.31 22.78
CA LYS A 88 -7.03 23.42 23.53
C LYS A 88 -7.93 23.84 24.70
N GLN A 89 -9.22 24.06 24.46
CA GLN A 89 -10.19 24.43 25.51
C GLN A 89 -10.29 23.36 26.61
N TRP A 90 -10.27 22.08 26.25
CA TRP A 90 -10.30 20.96 27.20
C TRP A 90 -9.08 20.96 28.14
N VAL A 91 -7.89 21.16 27.56
CA VAL A 91 -6.64 21.24 28.33
C VAL A 91 -6.57 22.52 29.16
N ASP A 92 -7.07 23.64 28.62
CA ASP A 92 -7.14 24.94 29.33
C ASP A 92 -8.12 24.90 30.51
N GLY A 93 -9.21 24.12 30.38
CA GLY A 93 -10.16 23.82 31.44
C GLY A 93 -9.62 22.88 32.54
N GLY A 94 -8.33 22.55 32.51
CA GLY A 94 -7.67 21.74 33.54
C GLY A 94 -7.90 20.22 33.41
N GLN A 95 -8.52 19.76 32.31
CA GLN A 95 -8.78 18.34 32.11
C GLN A 95 -7.62 17.66 31.34
N PRO A 96 -7.28 16.41 31.70
CA PRO A 96 -6.21 15.68 31.04
C PRO A 96 -6.62 15.29 29.61
N LEU A 97 -5.68 15.43 28.67
CA LEU A 97 -5.87 15.06 27.26
C LEU A 97 -6.24 13.57 27.09
N GLU A 98 -5.78 12.70 27.98
CA GLU A 98 -6.15 11.27 28.00
C GLU A 98 -7.66 11.04 28.18
N GLY A 99 -8.40 11.99 28.79
CA GLY A 99 -9.85 11.89 28.91
C GLY A 99 -10.59 11.99 27.57
N LEU A 100 -9.92 12.49 26.53
CA LEU A 100 -10.44 12.56 25.16
C LEU A 100 -10.04 11.34 24.33
N ARG A 101 -9.22 10.43 24.85
CA ARG A 101 -8.68 9.32 24.05
C ARG A 101 -9.77 8.32 23.73
N SER A 102 -10.04 8.09 22.44
CA SER A 102 -10.84 6.94 22.01
C SER A 102 -9.95 5.69 22.03
N ALA A 103 -10.50 4.61 22.61
CA ALA A 103 -9.81 3.34 22.82
C ALA A 103 -9.54 2.59 21.51
#